data_AF-A0AAC8YMQ6-F1
#
_entry.id   AF-A0AAC8YMQ6-F1
#
_cell.length_a   1.000
_cell.length_b   1.000
_cell.length_c   1.000
_cell.angle_alpha   90.00
_cell.angle_beta   90.00
_cell.angle_gamma   90.00
#
_symmetry.space_group_name_H-M   'P 1'
#
loop_
_entity.id
_entity.type
_entity.pdbx_description
1 polymer ?
#
loop_
_entity_poly.entity_id
_entity_poly.type
_entity_poly.pdbx_seq_one_letter_code
_entity_poly.pdbx_strand_id
1 'polypeptide(L)'
;MNLTTHRRRWGDNDHYFGPFTYARDRHGYRPLAIILQSGEDEYPGAQLRISGFGHTFITAVPHWLIGPYVGWRDLSHADWAKPGPGGRKGYVVVDRREYGFTLSDGHMSVKLGRQTMDSSTTRDWGCFLPWTQWRHVKRRYFDAEGNVYYDVVDSGTYNDRPHRFEVERMIEKSCPAKRFSFKDFDGEEGIASVRISEGEWAFGTGLFKWLSLFRPRKKVRALDIEFSIETGRRKGSWKGGTLGSHSAIKDIDEWHKEAFQRYCSENNMTFIGEVMK
;
A
#
# COMPACT_ATOMS: atom_id res chain seq x y z
N MET A 1 22.04 -30.03 23.39
CA MET A 1 20.84 -29.31 22.93
C MET A 1 20.95 -27.86 23.41
N ASN A 2 21.79 -27.04 22.77
CA ASN A 2 21.93 -25.63 23.14
C ASN A 2 20.85 -24.84 22.41
N LEU A 3 19.66 -24.77 23.01
CA LEU A 3 18.70 -23.71 22.72
C LEU A 3 19.27 -22.42 23.35
N THR A 4 20.29 -21.82 22.74
CA THR A 4 20.58 -20.40 22.98
C THR A 4 19.37 -19.64 22.45
N THR A 5 18.39 -19.45 23.34
CA THR A 5 17.09 -18.85 23.10
C THR A 5 17.25 -17.38 22.74
N HIS A 6 17.56 -17.10 21.47
CA HIS A 6 17.12 -15.85 20.88
C HIS A 6 15.60 -15.83 20.98
N ARG A 7 15.09 -15.07 21.96
CA ARG A 7 13.66 -14.87 22.16
C ARG A 7 13.10 -14.31 20.86
N ARG A 8 12.12 -15.00 20.28
CA ARG A 8 11.53 -14.59 19.00
C ARG A 8 10.68 -13.36 19.23
N ARG A 9 11.04 -12.24 18.59
CA ARG A 9 10.29 -10.99 18.71
C ARG A 9 9.19 -10.93 17.65
N TRP A 10 8.00 -10.51 18.04
CA TRP A 10 6.92 -10.11 17.15
C TRP A 10 6.76 -8.58 17.13
N GLY A 11 6.78 -7.94 18.29
CA GLY A 11 6.62 -6.49 18.41
C GLY A 11 6.94 -5.97 19.81
N ASP A 12 6.24 -4.93 20.22
CA ASP A 12 6.50 -4.24 21.49
C ASP A 12 5.62 -4.77 22.66
N ASN A 13 4.60 -5.58 22.36
CA ASN A 13 3.68 -6.19 23.34
C ASN A 13 3.93 -7.69 23.52
N ASP A 14 5.21 -8.09 23.49
CA ASP A 14 5.60 -9.49 23.55
C ASP A 14 5.66 -10.00 25.00
N HIS A 15 4.97 -11.11 25.25
CA HIS A 15 5.01 -11.88 26.48
C HIS A 15 5.79 -13.17 26.25
N TYR A 16 6.85 -13.38 27.01
CA TYR A 16 7.75 -14.51 26.85
C TYR A 16 7.51 -15.57 27.93
N PHE A 17 7.35 -16.82 27.53
CA PHE A 17 7.28 -17.97 28.43
C PHE A 17 8.07 -19.14 27.84
N GLY A 18 9.29 -19.36 28.34
CA GLY A 18 10.19 -20.39 27.80
C GLY A 18 10.54 -20.14 26.32
N PRO A 19 10.40 -21.14 25.43
CA PRO A 19 10.65 -21.00 23.98
C PRO A 19 9.49 -20.31 23.23
N PHE A 20 8.44 -19.91 23.95
CA PHE A 20 7.24 -19.34 23.39
C PHE A 20 7.21 -17.83 23.53
N THR A 21 6.76 -17.16 22.47
CA THR A 21 6.39 -15.76 22.46
C THR A 21 4.91 -15.66 22.16
N TYR A 22 4.20 -14.89 22.98
CA TYR A 22 2.81 -14.54 22.75
C TYR A 22 2.69 -13.02 22.64
N ALA A 23 1.95 -12.53 21.66
CA ALA A 23 1.67 -11.12 21.50
C ALA A 23 0.20 -10.90 21.13
N ARG A 24 -0.37 -9.80 21.62
CA ARG A 24 -1.72 -9.37 21.28
C ARG A 24 -1.68 -8.01 20.62
N ASP A 25 -2.21 -7.95 19.40
CA ASP A 25 -2.39 -6.70 18.68
C ASP A 25 -3.57 -5.91 19.25
N ARG A 26 -3.34 -4.61 19.49
CA ARG A 26 -4.36 -3.67 19.98
C ARG A 26 -4.75 -2.62 18.94
N HIS A 27 -4.07 -2.59 17.79
CA HIS A 27 -4.19 -1.55 16.76
C HIS A 27 -4.99 -2.00 15.54
N GLY A 28 -5.55 -3.20 15.57
CA GLY A 28 -6.51 -3.68 14.57
C GLY A 28 -5.93 -4.67 13.55
N TYR A 29 -4.64 -5.00 13.64
CA TYR A 29 -4.04 -6.01 12.77
C TYR A 29 -4.45 -7.41 13.23
N ARG A 30 -5.30 -8.08 12.43
CA ARG A 30 -5.90 -9.38 12.78
C ARG A 30 -5.73 -10.40 11.65
N PRO A 31 -4.49 -10.72 11.27
CA PRO A 31 -4.26 -11.72 10.22
C PRO A 31 -4.66 -13.11 10.70
N LEU A 32 -4.94 -13.99 9.75
CA LEU A 32 -4.92 -15.43 9.95
C LEU A 32 -3.66 -15.97 9.29
N ALA A 33 -2.75 -16.57 10.05
CA ALA A 33 -1.46 -17.00 9.53
C ALA A 33 -0.94 -18.27 10.20
N ILE A 34 -0.31 -19.12 9.43
CA ILE A 34 0.54 -20.22 9.90
C ILE A 34 1.79 -20.19 9.05
N ILE A 35 2.94 -19.87 9.65
CA ILE A 35 4.22 -19.72 8.95
C ILE A 35 5.32 -20.47 9.69
N LEU A 36 5.88 -21.47 9.04
CA LEU A 36 7.14 -22.11 9.42
C LEU A 36 8.28 -21.34 8.73
N GLN A 37 9.21 -20.83 9.53
CA GLN A 37 10.25 -19.93 9.07
C GLN A 37 11.62 -20.43 9.56
N SER A 38 12.62 -20.46 8.67
CA SER A 38 14.00 -20.72 9.05
C SER A 38 14.65 -19.47 9.64
N GLY A 39 15.81 -19.65 10.25
CA GLY A 39 16.70 -18.52 10.51
C GLY A 39 17.32 -17.99 9.23
N GLU A 40 18.04 -16.89 9.36
CA GLU A 40 19.03 -16.39 8.39
C GLU A 40 20.32 -16.04 9.14
N ASP A 41 21.32 -15.49 8.45
CA ASP A 41 22.64 -15.21 9.04
C ASP A 41 22.55 -14.27 10.26
N GLU A 42 21.76 -13.19 10.14
CA GLU A 42 21.56 -12.20 11.22
C GLU A 42 20.63 -12.71 12.34
N TYR A 43 19.67 -13.57 12.00
CA TYR A 43 18.64 -14.07 12.93
C TYR A 43 18.58 -15.60 12.89
N PRO A 44 19.50 -16.31 13.58
CA PRO A 44 19.61 -17.75 13.49
C PRO A 44 18.43 -18.50 14.15
N GLY A 45 18.26 -19.76 13.72
CA GLY A 45 17.29 -20.73 14.25
C GLY A 45 15.89 -20.62 13.64
N ALA A 46 15.13 -21.72 13.71
CA ALA A 46 13.82 -21.82 13.10
C ALA A 46 12.68 -21.47 14.08
N GLN A 47 11.54 -21.07 13.52
CA GLN A 47 10.33 -20.78 14.28
C GLN A 47 9.06 -21.20 13.54
N LEU A 48 8.00 -21.46 14.32
CA LEU A 48 6.63 -21.56 13.83
C LEU A 48 5.83 -20.40 14.41
N ARG A 49 5.20 -19.62 13.54
CA ARG A 49 4.26 -18.55 13.89
C ARG A 49 2.85 -18.97 13.55
N ILE A 50 1.93 -18.79 14.49
CA ILE A 50 0.50 -18.91 14.32
C ILE A 50 -0.13 -17.59 14.73
N SER A 51 -0.92 -16.97 13.85
CA SER A 51 -1.66 -15.76 14.16
C SER A 51 -3.13 -15.92 13.81
N GLY A 52 -4.00 -15.35 14.64
CA GLY A 52 -5.44 -15.36 14.44
C GLY A 52 -6.14 -14.38 15.37
N PHE A 53 -7.14 -13.65 14.85
CA PHE A 53 -7.99 -12.76 15.64
C PHE A 53 -7.24 -11.70 16.48
N GLY A 54 -6.07 -11.26 16.02
CA GLY A 54 -5.22 -10.29 16.74
C GLY A 54 -4.33 -10.92 17.81
N HIS A 55 -4.27 -12.24 17.88
CA HIS A 55 -3.34 -12.99 18.72
C HIS A 55 -2.25 -13.59 17.84
N THR A 56 -1.00 -13.48 18.27
CA THR A 56 0.15 -14.11 17.62
C THR A 56 0.89 -14.96 18.64
N PHE A 57 1.19 -16.19 18.25
CA PHE A 57 1.97 -17.14 19.00
C PHE A 57 3.16 -17.58 18.14
N ILE A 58 4.36 -17.55 18.72
CA ILE A 58 5.59 -17.99 18.06
C ILE A 58 6.27 -18.99 18.98
N THR A 59 6.71 -20.11 18.41
CA THR A 59 7.56 -21.07 19.09
C THR A 59 8.85 -21.25 18.31
N ALA A 60 9.98 -21.36 19.01
CA ALA A 60 11.19 -21.89 18.40
C ALA A 60 10.94 -23.35 17.98
N VAL A 61 11.44 -23.73 16.80
CA VAL A 61 11.40 -25.12 16.33
C VAL A 61 12.82 -25.60 15.99
N PRO A 62 13.07 -26.92 16.00
CA PRO A 62 14.41 -27.43 15.70
C PRO A 62 14.86 -27.09 14.28
N HIS A 63 16.15 -26.80 14.12
CA HIS A 63 16.74 -26.44 12.82
C HIS A 63 16.66 -27.55 11.76
N TRP A 64 16.62 -28.83 12.19
CA TRP A 64 16.47 -29.95 11.26
C TRP A 64 15.11 -29.96 10.54
N LEU A 65 14.10 -29.29 11.10
CA LEU A 65 12.78 -29.18 10.47
C LEU A 65 12.82 -28.21 9.28
N ILE A 66 13.58 -27.12 9.41
CA ILE A 66 13.75 -26.12 8.37
C ILE A 66 15.06 -25.34 8.56
N GLY A 67 16.02 -25.56 7.66
CA GLY A 67 17.24 -24.75 7.57
C GLY A 67 17.08 -23.55 6.63
N PRO A 68 18.00 -22.56 6.64
CA PRO A 68 18.06 -21.53 5.60
C PRO A 68 18.40 -22.13 4.24
N TYR A 69 18.21 -21.34 3.19
CA TYR A 69 18.87 -21.56 1.91
C TYR A 69 20.31 -21.07 2.01
N VAL A 70 21.27 -21.84 1.49
CA VAL A 70 22.67 -21.45 1.40
C VAL A 70 23.11 -21.65 -0.05
N GLY A 71 23.61 -20.59 -0.69
CA GLY A 71 24.06 -20.65 -2.08
C GLY A 71 25.21 -19.70 -2.35
N TRP A 72 26.02 -19.99 -3.38
CA TRP A 72 27.07 -19.09 -3.83
C TRP A 72 26.51 -18.09 -4.85
N ARG A 73 26.80 -16.80 -4.66
CA ARG A 73 26.54 -15.77 -5.66
C ARG A 73 27.85 -15.43 -6.37
N ASP A 74 27.91 -15.78 -7.64
CA ASP A 74 29.06 -15.47 -8.48
C ASP A 74 29.03 -14.01 -8.94
N LEU A 75 30.16 -13.33 -8.78
CA LEU A 75 30.40 -11.95 -9.20
C LEU A 75 31.59 -11.87 -10.17
N SER A 76 32.03 -13.00 -10.76
CA SER A 76 33.13 -13.06 -11.72
C SER A 76 32.98 -12.09 -12.89
N HIS A 77 31.74 -11.80 -13.30
CA HIS A 77 31.38 -10.89 -14.38
C HIS A 77 31.49 -9.39 -14.00
N ALA A 78 31.65 -9.06 -12.73
CA ALA A 78 31.67 -7.67 -12.27
C ALA A 78 33.11 -7.16 -12.10
N ASP A 79 33.43 -6.04 -12.75
CA ASP A 79 34.77 -5.44 -12.73
C ASP A 79 35.23 -5.02 -11.32
N TRP A 80 34.28 -4.67 -10.45
CA TRP A 80 34.54 -4.28 -9.07
C TRP A 80 34.70 -5.47 -8.11
N ALA A 81 34.45 -6.70 -8.55
CA ALA A 81 34.49 -7.87 -7.69
C ALA A 81 35.93 -8.29 -7.35
N LYS A 82 36.26 -8.27 -6.06
CA LYS A 82 37.57 -8.71 -5.54
C LYS A 82 37.57 -10.23 -5.31
N PRO A 83 38.68 -10.92 -5.57
CA PRO A 83 38.79 -12.35 -5.27
C PRO A 83 38.73 -12.58 -3.75
N GLY A 84 37.87 -13.51 -3.32
CA GLY A 84 37.79 -13.99 -1.95
C GLY A 84 38.74 -15.17 -1.69
N PRO A 85 38.61 -15.85 -0.54
CA PRO A 85 39.37 -17.06 -0.22
C PRO A 85 39.23 -18.12 -1.33
N GLY A 86 40.37 -18.61 -1.84
CA GLY A 86 40.40 -19.58 -2.95
C GLY A 86 40.26 -18.99 -4.36
N GLY A 87 40.41 -17.67 -4.52
CA GLY A 87 40.48 -17.00 -5.83
C GLY A 87 39.13 -16.80 -6.53
N ARG A 88 38.02 -17.23 -5.93
CA ARG A 88 36.67 -17.05 -6.46
C ARG A 88 36.16 -15.63 -6.17
N LYS A 89 35.55 -14.99 -7.17
CA LYS A 89 34.90 -13.68 -7.04
C LYS A 89 33.42 -13.87 -6.70
N GLY A 90 33.00 -13.56 -5.49
CA GLY A 90 31.62 -13.77 -5.06
C GLY A 90 31.47 -13.87 -3.55
N TYR A 91 30.27 -14.25 -3.09
CA TYR A 91 29.98 -14.44 -1.67
C TYR A 91 28.92 -15.53 -1.45
N VAL A 92 28.90 -16.09 -0.24
CA VAL A 92 27.84 -17.01 0.21
C VAL A 92 26.62 -16.18 0.60
N VAL A 93 25.48 -16.54 0.04
CA VAL A 93 24.17 -15.99 0.38
C VAL A 93 23.47 -16.99 1.30
N VAL A 94 22.99 -16.50 2.44
CA VAL A 94 22.15 -17.25 3.36
C VAL A 94 20.80 -16.56 3.43
N ASP A 95 19.79 -17.18 2.82
CA ASP A 95 18.43 -16.61 2.78
C ASP A 95 17.48 -17.42 3.63
N ARG A 96 16.51 -16.72 4.19
CA ARG A 96 15.41 -17.33 4.91
C ARG A 96 14.53 -18.18 4.00
N ARG A 97 14.03 -19.30 4.53
CA ARG A 97 12.94 -20.08 3.93
C ARG A 97 11.68 -19.94 4.77
N GLU A 98 10.55 -19.76 4.10
CA GLU A 98 9.23 -19.69 4.71
C GLU A 98 8.27 -20.64 4.01
N TYR A 99 7.49 -21.36 4.81
CA TYR A 99 6.41 -22.23 4.35
C TYR A 99 5.13 -21.96 5.13
N GLY A 100 4.02 -21.83 4.43
CA GLY A 100 2.71 -21.63 5.03
C GLY A 100 1.94 -20.52 4.34
N PHE A 101 1.03 -19.87 5.06
CA PHE A 101 0.19 -18.83 4.49
C PHE A 101 -0.14 -17.72 5.48
N THR A 102 -0.49 -16.56 4.92
CA THR A 102 -1.07 -15.42 5.63
C THR A 102 -2.29 -14.93 4.87
N LEU A 103 -3.33 -14.57 5.61
CA LEU A 103 -4.53 -13.91 5.12
C LEU A 103 -4.73 -12.64 5.94
N SER A 104 -4.64 -11.48 5.28
CA SER A 104 -4.88 -10.17 5.88
C SER A 104 -5.58 -9.28 4.88
N ASP A 105 -6.62 -8.56 5.31
CA ASP A 105 -7.31 -7.55 4.50
C ASP A 105 -7.76 -8.04 3.12
N GLY A 106 -8.11 -9.34 3.04
CA GLY A 106 -8.53 -9.99 1.81
C GLY A 106 -7.41 -10.40 0.86
N HIS A 107 -6.15 -10.19 1.23
CA HIS A 107 -4.99 -10.71 0.50
C HIS A 107 -4.49 -12.01 1.13
N MET A 108 -4.39 -13.06 0.31
CA MET A 108 -3.77 -14.32 0.67
C MET A 108 -2.34 -14.35 0.12
N SER A 109 -1.36 -14.63 0.97
CA SER A 109 0.01 -14.92 0.57
C SER A 109 0.38 -16.32 1.04
N VAL A 110 0.93 -17.11 0.15
CA VAL A 110 1.43 -18.46 0.39
C VAL A 110 2.93 -18.45 0.20
N LYS A 111 3.66 -18.83 1.25
CA LYS A 111 5.11 -18.93 1.25
C LYS A 111 5.52 -20.36 0.90
N LEU A 112 6.42 -20.49 -0.07
CA LEU A 112 6.78 -21.78 -0.70
C LEU A 112 8.29 -22.06 -0.65
N GLY A 113 9.06 -21.29 0.12
CA GLY A 113 10.48 -21.48 0.30
C GLY A 113 11.26 -20.17 0.43
N ARG A 114 12.34 -20.06 -0.35
CA ARG A 114 13.34 -18.97 -0.27
C ARG A 114 12.71 -17.58 -0.36
N GLN A 115 13.09 -16.67 0.53
CA GLN A 115 12.65 -15.27 0.56
C GLN A 115 13.88 -14.37 0.34
N THR A 116 13.95 -13.67 -0.80
CA THR A 116 15.15 -12.93 -1.24
C THR A 116 14.92 -11.42 -1.42
N MET A 117 13.68 -10.96 -1.24
CA MET A 117 13.23 -9.61 -1.62
C MET A 117 13.38 -9.28 -3.12
N ASP A 118 13.56 -10.31 -3.95
CA ASP A 118 13.63 -10.22 -5.40
C ASP A 118 12.56 -11.13 -6.00
N SER A 119 11.71 -10.56 -6.86
CA SER A 119 10.55 -11.23 -7.46
C SER A 119 10.94 -12.41 -8.37
N SER A 120 12.17 -12.44 -8.88
CA SER A 120 12.66 -13.52 -9.74
C SER A 120 13.11 -14.77 -8.95
N THR A 121 13.44 -14.59 -7.66
CA THR A 121 14.05 -15.64 -6.83
C THR A 121 13.27 -15.97 -5.57
N THR A 122 12.40 -15.05 -5.12
CA THR A 122 11.46 -15.29 -4.02
C THR A 122 10.43 -16.32 -4.45
N ARG A 123 10.22 -17.33 -3.58
CA ARG A 123 9.22 -18.38 -3.80
C ARG A 123 8.01 -18.11 -2.93
N ASP A 124 7.13 -17.26 -3.44
CA ASP A 124 5.81 -17.08 -2.90
C ASP A 124 4.76 -16.95 -4.01
N TRP A 125 3.52 -17.09 -3.61
CA TRP A 125 2.37 -16.84 -4.45
C TRP A 125 1.36 -16.05 -3.65
N GLY A 126 0.68 -15.11 -4.26
CA GLY A 126 -0.33 -14.32 -3.57
C GLY A 126 -1.45 -13.92 -4.49
N CYS A 127 -2.63 -13.77 -3.91
CA CYS A 127 -3.77 -13.19 -4.62
C CYS A 127 -4.70 -12.47 -3.65
N PHE A 128 -5.40 -11.48 -4.17
CA PHE A 128 -6.57 -10.94 -3.51
C PHE A 128 -7.76 -11.88 -3.67
N LEU A 129 -8.40 -12.27 -2.57
CA LEU A 129 -9.56 -13.15 -2.57
C LEU A 129 -10.76 -12.44 -3.23
N PRO A 130 -11.34 -12.97 -4.32
CA PRO A 130 -12.33 -12.24 -5.10
C PRO A 130 -13.57 -11.78 -4.31
N TRP A 131 -13.97 -12.54 -3.29
CA TRP A 131 -15.12 -12.24 -2.43
C TRP A 131 -14.83 -11.22 -1.31
N THR A 132 -13.60 -10.72 -1.20
CA THR A 132 -13.25 -9.65 -0.25
C THR A 132 -12.96 -8.32 -0.95
N GLN A 133 -12.88 -8.32 -2.27
CA GLN A 133 -12.50 -7.14 -3.06
C GLN A 133 -13.67 -6.25 -3.43
N TRP A 134 -13.38 -4.97 -3.68
CA TRP A 134 -14.29 -4.02 -4.28
C TRP A 134 -13.88 -3.77 -5.72
N ARG A 135 -14.79 -3.98 -6.66
CA ARG A 135 -14.57 -3.68 -8.09
C ARG A 135 -15.04 -2.27 -8.39
N HIS A 136 -14.23 -1.50 -9.10
CA HIS A 136 -14.65 -0.22 -9.63
C HIS A 136 -15.75 -0.42 -10.69
N VAL A 137 -16.76 0.44 -10.68
CA VAL A 137 -17.94 0.35 -11.55
C VAL A 137 -18.03 1.56 -12.45
N LYS A 138 -17.77 2.74 -11.91
CA LYS A 138 -17.75 3.99 -12.68
C LYS A 138 -17.06 5.09 -11.90
N ARG A 139 -16.60 6.10 -12.62
CA ARG A 139 -16.10 7.35 -12.08
C ARG A 139 -16.83 8.52 -12.72
N ARG A 140 -17.32 9.45 -11.90
CA ARG A 140 -17.96 10.68 -12.33
C ARG A 140 -17.08 11.87 -12.03
N TYR A 141 -17.05 12.80 -12.97
CA TYR A 141 -16.44 14.12 -12.79
C TYR A 141 -17.54 15.16 -12.74
N PHE A 142 -17.38 16.14 -11.85
CA PHE A 142 -18.33 17.23 -11.67
C PHE A 142 -17.74 18.54 -12.22
N ASP A 143 -18.59 19.37 -12.83
CA ASP A 143 -18.21 20.72 -13.23
C ASP A 143 -18.13 21.67 -12.03
N ALA A 144 -17.81 22.94 -12.29
CA ALA A 144 -17.64 23.96 -11.27
C ALA A 144 -18.95 24.26 -10.50
N GLU A 145 -20.08 24.03 -11.13
CA GLU A 145 -21.44 24.22 -10.60
C GLU A 145 -21.94 22.98 -9.82
N GLY A 146 -21.23 21.85 -9.91
CA GLY A 146 -21.57 20.60 -9.24
C GLY A 146 -22.47 19.67 -10.06
N ASN A 147 -22.70 19.96 -11.35
CA ASN A 147 -23.38 19.03 -12.24
C ASN A 147 -22.41 17.96 -12.76
N VAL A 148 -22.95 16.83 -13.22
CA VAL A 148 -22.13 15.77 -13.81
C VAL A 148 -21.60 16.24 -15.16
N TYR A 149 -20.28 16.42 -15.23
CA TYR A 149 -19.56 16.76 -16.45
C TYR A 149 -19.33 15.53 -17.33
N TYR A 150 -18.89 14.42 -16.73
CA TYR A 150 -18.61 13.18 -17.45
C TYR A 150 -18.77 11.95 -16.54
N ASP A 151 -19.29 10.85 -17.09
CA ASP A 151 -19.43 9.56 -16.40
C ASP A 151 -18.65 8.48 -17.16
N VAL A 152 -17.51 8.05 -16.59
CA VAL A 152 -16.69 6.97 -17.10
C VAL A 152 -17.19 5.66 -16.51
N VAL A 153 -17.92 4.87 -17.29
CA VAL A 153 -18.31 3.52 -16.89
C VAL A 153 -17.14 2.56 -17.04
N ASP A 154 -16.84 1.84 -15.98
CA ASP A 154 -15.84 0.78 -15.95
C ASP A 154 -16.43 -0.47 -16.60
N SER A 155 -16.24 -0.59 -17.91
CA SER A 155 -16.65 -1.77 -18.68
C SER A 155 -15.44 -2.37 -19.39
N GLY A 156 -14.86 -3.40 -18.78
CA GLY A 156 -13.86 -4.27 -19.43
C GLY A 156 -12.58 -4.45 -18.62
N THR A 157 -11.74 -5.35 -19.13
CA THR A 157 -10.37 -5.57 -18.65
C THR A 157 -9.40 -4.60 -19.34
N TYR A 158 -8.17 -4.50 -18.82
CA TYR A 158 -7.11 -3.69 -19.44
C TYR A 158 -6.89 -4.03 -20.92
N ASN A 159 -6.96 -5.33 -21.26
CA ASN A 159 -6.78 -5.81 -22.63
C ASN A 159 -7.89 -5.35 -23.58
N ASP A 160 -9.08 -5.05 -23.06
CA ASP A 160 -10.21 -4.59 -23.89
C ASP A 160 -10.07 -3.10 -24.27
N ARG A 161 -9.22 -2.33 -23.56
CA ARG A 161 -9.06 -0.89 -23.73
C ARG A 161 -7.62 -0.41 -23.46
N PRO A 162 -6.67 -0.66 -24.37
CA PRO A 162 -5.24 -0.37 -24.16
C PRO A 162 -4.87 1.11 -23.93
N HIS A 163 -5.78 2.06 -24.14
CA HIS A 163 -5.54 3.50 -23.90
C HIS A 163 -6.47 4.12 -22.85
N ARG A 164 -7.17 3.29 -22.06
CA ARG A 164 -8.16 3.77 -21.09
C ARG A 164 -7.58 4.81 -20.12
N PHE A 165 -6.38 4.56 -19.62
CA PHE A 165 -5.71 5.46 -18.69
C PHE A 165 -5.47 6.85 -19.30
N GLU A 166 -5.04 6.90 -20.56
CA GLU A 166 -4.79 8.16 -21.27
C GLU A 166 -6.10 8.92 -21.49
N VAL A 167 -7.16 8.23 -21.89
CA VAL A 167 -8.50 8.82 -22.07
C VAL A 167 -9.05 9.37 -20.75
N GLU A 168 -8.97 8.61 -19.66
CA GLU A 168 -9.41 9.06 -18.34
C GLU A 168 -8.63 10.30 -17.88
N ARG A 169 -7.33 10.35 -18.12
CA ARG A 169 -6.48 11.50 -17.79
C ARG A 169 -6.79 12.72 -18.66
N MET A 170 -7.14 12.52 -19.92
CA MET A 170 -7.58 13.63 -20.80
C MET A 170 -8.90 14.22 -20.31
N ILE A 171 -9.87 13.38 -19.93
CA ILE A 171 -11.16 13.80 -19.37
C ILE A 171 -10.95 14.57 -18.06
N GLU A 172 -10.09 14.07 -17.17
CA GLU A 172 -9.75 14.74 -15.91
C GLU A 172 -9.14 16.12 -16.16
N LYS A 173 -8.18 16.22 -17.08
CA LYS A 173 -7.56 17.49 -17.46
C LYS A 173 -8.54 18.46 -18.14
N SER A 174 -9.49 17.96 -18.94
CA SER A 174 -10.49 18.80 -19.61
C SER A 174 -11.65 19.21 -18.70
N CYS A 175 -11.80 18.54 -17.54
CA CYS A 175 -12.85 18.86 -16.57
C CYS A 175 -12.69 20.30 -16.06
N PRO A 176 -13.74 21.12 -16.14
CA PRO A 176 -13.72 22.48 -15.60
C PRO A 176 -13.36 22.47 -14.11
N ALA A 177 -12.29 23.17 -13.75
CA ALA A 177 -11.85 23.31 -12.37
C ALA A 177 -12.28 24.66 -11.79
N LYS A 178 -12.62 24.68 -10.49
CA LYS A 178 -12.72 25.93 -9.73
C LYS A 178 -11.34 26.37 -9.27
N ARG A 179 -11.11 27.68 -9.25
CA ARG A 179 -9.83 28.26 -8.85
C ARG A 179 -9.98 29.05 -7.57
N PHE A 180 -9.12 28.77 -6.61
CA PHE A 180 -9.10 29.46 -5.32
C PHE A 180 -7.70 30.00 -5.04
N SER A 181 -7.65 31.24 -4.54
CA SER A 181 -6.41 31.80 -4.00
C SER A 181 -6.22 31.33 -2.56
N PHE A 182 -4.99 31.00 -2.22
CA PHE A 182 -4.62 30.56 -0.87
C PHE A 182 -3.23 31.09 -0.50
N LYS A 183 -2.94 31.08 0.80
CA LYS A 183 -1.57 31.20 1.34
C LYS A 183 -1.09 29.85 1.82
N ASP A 184 0.09 29.43 1.39
CA ASP A 184 0.75 28.26 1.93
C ASP A 184 1.22 28.51 3.39
N PHE A 185 1.77 27.48 4.03
CA PHE A 185 2.28 27.52 5.40
C PHE A 185 3.30 28.65 5.67
N ASP A 186 4.08 29.04 4.66
CA ASP A 186 5.07 30.12 4.73
C ASP A 186 4.52 31.50 4.38
N GLY A 187 3.23 31.59 4.03
CA GLY A 187 2.56 32.83 3.64
C GLY A 187 2.64 33.16 2.15
N GLU A 188 3.30 32.32 1.33
CA GLU A 188 3.36 32.51 -0.12
C GLU A 188 1.96 32.34 -0.74
N GLU A 189 1.56 33.28 -1.58
CA GLU A 189 0.26 33.26 -2.26
C GLU A 189 0.32 32.40 -3.52
N GLY A 190 -0.65 31.50 -3.66
CA GLY A 190 -0.78 30.62 -4.81
C GLY A 190 -2.24 30.46 -5.25
N ILE A 191 -2.42 29.84 -6.41
CA ILE A 191 -3.73 29.48 -6.95
C ILE A 191 -3.85 27.95 -6.96
N ALA A 192 -4.93 27.44 -6.41
CA ALA A 192 -5.29 26.03 -6.46
C ALA A 192 -6.42 25.83 -7.49
N SER A 193 -6.20 24.94 -8.46
CA SER A 193 -7.24 24.44 -9.35
C SER A 193 -7.83 23.17 -8.73
N VAL A 194 -9.13 23.18 -8.48
CA VAL A 194 -9.82 22.17 -7.69
C VAL A 194 -10.92 21.52 -8.53
N ARG A 195 -10.97 20.19 -8.49
CA ARG A 195 -11.95 19.35 -9.18
C ARG A 195 -12.55 18.35 -8.21
N ILE A 196 -13.78 17.93 -8.44
CA ILE A 196 -14.43 16.86 -7.68
C ILE A 196 -14.66 15.64 -8.56
N SER A 197 -14.30 14.48 -8.03
CA SER A 197 -14.63 13.19 -8.64
C SER A 197 -15.36 12.28 -7.65
N GLU A 198 -16.26 11.44 -8.17
CA GLU A 198 -16.91 10.37 -7.42
C GLU A 198 -16.55 9.03 -8.06
N GLY A 199 -15.97 8.13 -7.29
CA GLY A 199 -15.88 6.73 -7.68
C GLY A 199 -17.04 5.93 -7.09
N GLU A 200 -17.52 4.94 -7.84
CA GLU A 200 -18.47 3.94 -7.36
C GLU A 200 -17.88 2.55 -7.50
N TRP A 201 -18.01 1.76 -6.43
CA TRP A 201 -17.52 0.39 -6.36
C TRP A 201 -18.62 -0.57 -5.93
N ALA A 202 -18.60 -1.78 -6.49
CA ALA A 202 -19.45 -2.88 -6.11
C ALA A 202 -18.63 -4.00 -5.45
N PHE A 203 -19.22 -4.73 -4.52
CA PHE A 203 -18.52 -5.76 -3.78
C PHE A 203 -18.39 -7.07 -4.58
N GLY A 204 -17.22 -7.70 -4.51
CA GLY A 204 -16.87 -8.92 -5.22
C GLY A 204 -16.26 -8.69 -6.62
N THR A 205 -15.38 -9.58 -7.05
CA THR A 205 -14.80 -9.62 -8.41
C THR A 205 -14.99 -11.01 -9.06
N GLY A 206 -14.76 -11.12 -10.37
CA GLY A 206 -14.85 -12.40 -11.10
C GLY A 206 -16.21 -13.09 -10.95
N LEU A 207 -16.20 -14.37 -10.57
CA LEU A 207 -17.40 -15.17 -10.31
C LEU A 207 -18.17 -14.73 -9.05
N PHE A 208 -17.57 -13.89 -8.19
CA PHE A 208 -18.14 -13.43 -6.93
C PHE A 208 -18.83 -12.06 -7.04
N LYS A 209 -19.03 -11.54 -8.26
CA LYS A 209 -19.74 -10.27 -8.49
C LYS A 209 -21.15 -10.24 -7.90
N TRP A 210 -21.81 -11.38 -7.78
CA TRP A 210 -23.15 -11.50 -7.20
C TRP A 210 -23.21 -11.06 -5.72
N LEU A 211 -22.08 -11.07 -5.01
CA LEU A 211 -22.02 -10.58 -3.63
C LEU A 211 -22.41 -9.11 -3.49
N SER A 212 -22.33 -8.32 -4.57
CA SER A 212 -22.83 -6.94 -4.57
C SER A 212 -24.35 -6.82 -4.40
N LEU A 213 -25.11 -7.91 -4.49
CA LEU A 213 -26.53 -7.91 -4.16
C LEU A 213 -26.77 -7.82 -2.64
N PHE A 214 -25.82 -8.29 -1.84
CA PHE A 214 -25.93 -8.35 -0.38
C PHE A 214 -25.22 -7.17 0.32
N ARG A 215 -24.58 -6.29 -0.45
CA ARG A 215 -23.82 -5.16 0.10
C ARG A 215 -24.03 -3.92 -0.76
N PRO A 216 -24.39 -2.77 -0.16
CA PRO A 216 -24.57 -1.54 -0.92
C PRO A 216 -23.29 -1.13 -1.63
N ARG A 217 -23.45 -0.40 -2.75
CA ARG A 217 -22.31 0.14 -3.50
C ARG A 217 -21.58 1.15 -2.64
N LYS A 218 -20.25 1.05 -2.63
CA LYS A 218 -19.39 2.04 -1.98
C LYS A 218 -19.25 3.22 -2.93
N LYS A 219 -19.58 4.42 -2.46
CA LYS A 219 -19.33 5.66 -3.18
C LYS A 219 -18.31 6.47 -2.39
N VAL A 220 -17.29 6.97 -3.07
CA VAL A 220 -16.27 7.84 -2.46
C VAL A 220 -16.13 9.04 -3.35
N ARG A 221 -16.38 10.21 -2.76
CA ARG A 221 -16.10 11.50 -3.39
C ARG A 221 -14.76 12.02 -2.91
N ALA A 222 -14.04 12.64 -3.82
CA ALA A 222 -12.73 13.18 -3.53
C ALA A 222 -12.49 14.49 -4.28
N LEU A 223 -11.72 15.33 -3.60
CA LEU A 223 -11.21 16.59 -4.04
C LEU A 223 -9.83 16.37 -4.66
N ASP A 224 -9.69 16.66 -5.94
CA ASP A 224 -8.42 16.75 -6.63
C ASP A 224 -7.97 18.20 -6.66
N ILE A 225 -6.73 18.47 -6.23
CA ILE A 225 -6.17 19.80 -6.09
C ILE A 225 -4.87 19.86 -6.87
N GLU A 226 -4.73 20.88 -7.70
CA GLU A 226 -3.52 21.18 -8.47
C GLU A 226 -3.06 22.59 -8.09
N PHE A 227 -1.85 22.72 -7.56
CA PHE A 227 -1.30 23.99 -7.09
C PHE A 227 -0.46 24.66 -8.18
N SER A 228 -0.57 25.98 -8.30
CA SER A 228 0.27 26.78 -9.21
C SER A 228 1.71 26.90 -8.74
N ILE A 229 1.95 26.68 -7.44
CA ILE A 229 3.25 26.71 -6.80
C ILE A 229 3.48 25.39 -6.05
N GLU A 230 4.73 25.04 -5.80
CA GLU A 230 5.04 23.94 -4.89
C GLU A 230 4.62 24.32 -3.47
N THR A 231 3.91 23.42 -2.77
CA THR A 231 3.32 23.67 -1.46
C THR A 231 3.81 22.71 -0.38
N GLY A 232 3.87 23.17 0.87
CA GLY A 232 4.10 22.38 2.07
C GLY A 232 5.46 22.59 2.74
N ARG A 233 5.59 22.10 3.98
CA ARG A 233 6.72 22.40 4.90
C ARG A 233 8.13 22.03 4.41
N ARG A 234 8.24 21.23 3.36
CA ARG A 234 9.52 20.75 2.80
C ARG A 234 9.70 21.16 1.33
N LYS A 235 9.10 22.29 0.93
CA LYS A 235 9.25 22.89 -0.40
C LYS A 235 10.74 23.02 -0.78
N GLY A 236 11.08 22.70 -2.02
CA GLY A 236 12.45 22.72 -2.54
C GLY A 236 13.33 21.55 -2.12
N SER A 237 12.82 20.62 -1.29
CA SER A 237 13.49 19.36 -0.99
C SER A 237 13.14 18.33 -2.04
N TRP A 238 14.11 17.57 -2.53
CA TRP A 238 13.83 16.45 -3.45
C TRP A 238 12.92 15.36 -2.84
N LYS A 239 12.71 15.34 -1.51
CA LYS A 239 11.78 14.46 -0.79
C LYS A 239 10.53 15.18 -0.27
N GLY A 240 10.32 16.44 -0.62
CA GLY A 240 9.31 17.31 -0.01
C GLY A 240 8.62 18.20 -1.03
N GLY A 241 7.57 18.88 -0.54
CA GLY A 241 6.70 19.70 -1.38
C GLY A 241 5.72 18.88 -2.21
N THR A 242 4.63 19.52 -2.65
CA THR A 242 3.71 18.93 -3.62
C THR A 242 3.13 19.97 -4.57
N LEU A 243 2.89 19.55 -5.82
CA LEU A 243 2.17 20.31 -6.85
C LEU A 243 0.72 19.87 -6.98
N GLY A 244 0.33 18.80 -6.30
CA GLY A 244 -1.05 18.34 -6.29
C GLY A 244 -1.37 17.51 -5.05
N SER A 245 -2.65 17.44 -4.72
CA SER A 245 -3.11 16.71 -3.55
C SER A 245 -4.48 16.13 -3.80
N HIS A 246 -4.74 15.01 -3.13
CA HIS A 246 -6.02 14.34 -3.18
C HIS A 246 -6.57 14.20 -1.77
N SER A 247 -7.80 14.67 -1.55
CA SER A 247 -8.45 14.60 -0.24
C SER A 247 -9.85 13.99 -0.37
N ALA A 248 -10.22 13.13 0.57
CA ALA A 248 -11.57 12.61 0.62
C ALA A 248 -12.55 13.73 1.01
N ILE A 249 -13.69 13.79 0.33
CA ILE A 249 -14.80 14.65 0.72
C ILE A 249 -15.53 13.95 1.87
N LYS A 250 -15.70 14.66 2.98
CA LYS A 250 -16.21 14.08 4.23
C LYS A 250 -17.72 14.15 4.30
N ASP A 251 -18.29 15.25 3.81
CA ASP A 251 -19.73 15.50 3.87
C ASP A 251 -20.38 15.45 2.48
N ILE A 252 -21.64 14.98 2.44
CA ILE A 252 -22.39 14.81 1.19
C ILE A 252 -22.64 16.15 0.47
N ASP A 253 -22.73 17.24 1.23
CA ASP A 253 -23.03 18.59 0.73
C ASP A 253 -21.78 19.47 0.59
N GLU A 254 -20.60 18.92 0.89
CA GLU A 254 -19.33 19.61 0.75
C GLU A 254 -18.93 19.64 -0.74
N TRP A 255 -18.92 20.84 -1.31
CA TRP A 255 -18.52 21.11 -2.69
C TRP A 255 -17.18 21.84 -2.73
N HIS A 256 -16.73 22.20 -3.94
CA HIS A 256 -15.36 22.66 -4.23
C HIS A 256 -14.79 23.65 -3.19
N LYS A 257 -15.58 24.67 -2.82
CA LYS A 257 -15.14 25.73 -1.92
C LYS A 257 -15.01 25.23 -0.49
N GLU A 258 -16.06 24.61 0.05
CA GLU A 258 -16.10 24.10 1.41
C GLU A 258 -15.03 23.02 1.61
N ALA A 259 -14.87 22.13 0.61
CA ALA A 259 -13.85 21.09 0.58
C ALA A 259 -12.44 21.66 0.64
N PHE A 260 -12.18 22.69 -0.17
CA PHE A 260 -10.87 23.33 -0.21
C PHE A 260 -10.59 24.15 1.06
N GLN A 261 -11.58 24.83 1.62
CA GLN A 261 -11.44 25.54 2.89
C GLN A 261 -11.07 24.57 4.03
N ARG A 262 -11.74 23.42 4.11
CA ARG A 262 -11.38 22.37 5.07
C ARG A 262 -9.96 21.87 4.82
N TYR A 263 -9.62 21.58 3.57
CA TYR A 263 -8.26 21.14 3.20
C TYR A 263 -7.20 22.15 3.68
N CYS A 264 -7.44 23.44 3.47
CA CYS A 264 -6.53 24.49 3.95
C CYS A 264 -6.38 24.46 5.47
N SER A 265 -7.50 24.37 6.21
CA SER A 265 -7.48 24.28 7.67
C SER A 265 -6.72 23.06 8.19
N GLU A 266 -6.87 21.90 7.54
CA GLU A 266 -6.19 20.65 7.93
C GLU A 266 -4.67 20.71 7.67
N ASN A 267 -4.23 21.53 6.70
CA ASN A 267 -2.85 21.61 6.25
C ASN A 267 -2.11 22.88 6.72
N ASN A 268 -2.70 23.70 7.58
CA ASN A 268 -2.16 25.00 8.02
C ASN A 268 -1.93 25.98 6.84
N MET A 269 -2.84 25.97 5.87
CA MET A 269 -2.91 26.95 4.78
C MET A 269 -4.06 27.93 5.05
N THR A 270 -4.01 29.12 4.45
CA THR A 270 -5.08 30.12 4.59
C THR A 270 -5.84 30.26 3.29
N PHE A 271 -7.15 30.00 3.31
CA PHE A 271 -8.03 30.28 2.18
C PHE A 271 -8.23 31.80 2.05
N ILE A 272 -8.03 32.35 0.85
CA ILE A 272 -8.25 33.79 0.58
C ILE A 272 -9.61 34.01 -0.08
N GLY A 273 -9.87 33.35 -1.20
CA GLY A 273 -11.08 33.60 -1.99
C GLY A 273 -11.13 32.84 -3.30
N GLU A 274 -12.26 32.98 -3.99
CA GLU A 274 -12.45 32.43 -5.34
C GLU A 274 -11.86 33.38 -6.38
N VAL A 275 -11.12 32.82 -7.34
CA VAL A 275 -10.57 33.57 -8.46
C VAL A 275 -11.58 33.52 -9.58
N MET A 276 -12.25 34.65 -9.84
CA MET A 276 -13.11 34.77 -11.02
C MET A 276 -12.25 34.64 -12.28
N LYS A 277 -12.75 33.90 -13.26
CA LYS A 277 -12.14 33.76 -14.59
C LYS A 277 -11.99 35.12 -15.27
#